data_AF-A0A8B6CH95-F1
#
_entry.id   AF-A0A8B6CH95-F1
#
_cell.length_a   1.000
_cell.length_b   1.000
_cell.length_c   1.000
_cell.angle_alpha   90.00
_cell.angle_beta   90.00
_cell.angle_gamma   90.00
#
_symmetry.space_group_name_H-M   'P 1'
#
loop_
_entity.id
_entity.type
_entity.pdbx_description
1 polymer ?
#
loop_
_entity_poly.entity_id
_entity_poly.type
_entity_poly.pdbx_seq_one_letter_code
_entity_poly.pdbx_strand_id
1 'polypeptide(L)'
;MNYFDINITKKAVRKLSPDFKEFVLSCKYEGELCNESSFMPFFDPYYGQCYRFPRKPLVTKHVGQLFAFQLFLNVNQSDYIPYVADDPGVVLSIHENGYRPYLQSNGFSVSPGFKTDISLFQKRMLRKKEVFGKTDLCDDSGEFTNIQACFELCIEKIVEKNCNCSPTLSDVSLGLWICDDAEELQCMAQAEKSSDNCSCKEPCNEIKYETFRSMTTWPGRSYVGVLDAILKQRGVAYQDLRESLLFVNIYFSSLQEEVTEEELAYTIENFWSDIGGSLGLWVGMSVISLGEILELGILILRFIKKRSVRLLSTDHKRGEAEDKLNDGLNQIIKGFNGMNEEKQEGRTEFNDGLNKILKSINMLTAEQQKRDNDENANYSEISIVENALPKQYNVFPDHVL
;
A
#
# COMPACT_ATOMS: atom_id res chain seq x y z
N MET A 1 -18.10 33.75 -14.10
CA MET A 1 -19.36 33.90 -13.34
C MET A 1 -20.13 32.62 -13.51
N ASN A 2 -20.62 32.03 -12.44
CA ASN A 2 -21.55 30.90 -12.52
C ASN A 2 -23.01 31.41 -12.50
N TYR A 3 -23.98 30.52 -12.75
CA TYR A 3 -25.40 30.91 -12.77
C TYR A 3 -25.88 31.46 -11.42
N PHE A 4 -25.23 31.08 -10.33
CA PHE A 4 -25.54 31.56 -8.99
C PHE A 4 -25.06 32.99 -8.73
N ASP A 5 -23.96 33.41 -9.36
CA ASP A 5 -23.45 34.79 -9.29
C ASP A 5 -24.43 35.80 -9.91
N ILE A 6 -25.33 35.33 -10.79
CA ILE A 6 -26.31 36.13 -11.53
C ILE A 6 -27.74 35.89 -11.00
N ASN A 7 -27.88 35.13 -9.91
CA ASN A 7 -29.17 34.84 -9.25
C ASN A 7 -30.21 34.20 -10.19
N ILE A 8 -29.77 33.32 -11.10
CA ILE A 8 -30.67 32.58 -11.99
C ILE A 8 -31.03 31.25 -11.32
N THR A 9 -32.32 31.03 -11.06
CA THR A 9 -32.82 29.79 -10.43
C THR A 9 -32.55 28.58 -11.33
N LYS A 10 -32.30 27.43 -10.73
CA LYS A 10 -32.08 26.17 -11.47
C LYS A 10 -33.31 25.79 -12.29
N LYS A 11 -34.51 26.12 -11.82
CA LYS A 11 -35.76 25.98 -12.57
C LYS A 11 -35.80 26.86 -13.83
N ALA A 12 -35.23 28.06 -13.78
CA ALA A 12 -35.10 28.92 -14.95
C ALA A 12 -34.03 28.36 -15.91
N VAL A 13 -32.86 27.95 -15.41
CA VAL A 13 -31.82 27.33 -16.25
C VAL A 13 -32.35 26.09 -16.95
N ARG A 14 -33.10 25.22 -16.28
CA ARG A 14 -33.72 24.03 -16.92
C ARG A 14 -34.72 24.37 -18.01
N LYS A 15 -35.45 25.48 -17.89
CA LYS A 15 -36.40 25.93 -18.92
C LYS A 15 -35.71 26.61 -20.11
N LEU A 16 -34.55 27.20 -19.87
CA LEU A 16 -33.74 27.87 -20.89
C LEU A 16 -32.73 26.92 -21.56
N SER A 17 -32.42 25.80 -20.92
CA SER A 17 -31.53 24.77 -21.47
C SER A 17 -32.18 24.15 -22.71
N PRO A 18 -31.42 23.95 -23.81
CA PRO A 18 -31.93 23.27 -24.99
C PRO A 18 -32.43 21.86 -24.65
N ASP A 19 -33.50 21.43 -25.32
CA ASP A 19 -33.98 20.06 -25.19
C ASP A 19 -32.92 19.08 -25.72
N PHE A 20 -32.91 17.84 -25.19
CA PHE A 20 -31.94 16.82 -25.60
C PHE A 20 -31.91 16.63 -27.13
N LYS A 21 -33.07 16.67 -27.80
CA LYS A 21 -33.19 16.47 -29.25
C LYS A 21 -32.72 17.68 -30.07
N GLU A 22 -32.71 18.86 -29.47
CA GLU A 22 -32.18 20.08 -30.10
C GLU A 22 -30.67 20.11 -29.98
N PHE A 23 -30.13 19.68 -28.82
CA PHE A 23 -28.70 19.61 -28.56
C PHE A 23 -28.00 18.42 -29.22
N VAL A 24 -28.57 17.21 -29.12
CA VAL A 24 -28.02 15.95 -29.67
C VAL A 24 -28.77 15.56 -30.93
N LEU A 25 -28.24 15.97 -32.09
CA LEU A 25 -28.86 15.69 -33.39
C LEU A 25 -28.73 14.22 -33.83
N SER A 26 -27.64 13.56 -33.46
CA SER A 26 -27.44 12.14 -33.70
C SER A 26 -26.45 11.54 -32.72
N CYS A 27 -26.72 10.30 -32.33
CA CYS A 27 -25.92 9.51 -31.42
C CYS A 27 -25.74 8.10 -31.99
N LYS A 28 -24.51 7.61 -32.03
CA LYS A 28 -24.21 6.24 -32.47
C LYS A 28 -23.10 5.62 -31.63
N TYR A 29 -23.24 4.36 -31.25
CA TYR A 29 -22.21 3.61 -30.53
C TYR A 29 -22.06 2.23 -31.17
N GLU A 30 -20.84 1.85 -31.57
CA GLU A 30 -20.53 0.56 -32.21
C GLU A 30 -21.41 0.17 -33.43
N GLY A 31 -21.99 1.14 -34.14
CA GLY A 31 -22.90 0.83 -35.25
C GLY A 31 -24.38 1.10 -34.94
N GLU A 32 -24.75 1.12 -33.67
CA GLU A 32 -26.14 1.19 -33.21
C GLU A 32 -26.53 2.62 -32.83
N LEU A 33 -27.76 3.01 -33.15
CA LEU A 33 -28.29 4.33 -32.77
C LEU A 33 -28.60 4.35 -31.26
N CYS A 34 -28.13 5.40 -30.58
CA CYS A 34 -28.49 5.67 -29.20
C CYS A 34 -29.57 6.74 -29.09
N ASN A 35 -30.37 6.64 -28.04
CA ASN A 35 -31.49 7.53 -27.75
C ASN A 35 -31.25 8.28 -26.43
N GLU A 36 -32.13 9.22 -26.12
CA GLU A 36 -32.10 9.98 -24.85
C GLU A 36 -32.07 9.06 -23.61
N SER A 37 -32.75 7.91 -23.65
CA SER A 37 -32.74 6.93 -22.55
C SER A 37 -31.38 6.29 -22.29
N SER A 38 -30.46 6.34 -23.26
CA SER A 38 -29.07 5.88 -23.13
C SER A 38 -28.21 6.85 -22.31
N PHE A 39 -28.71 8.05 -22.04
CA PHE A 39 -28.04 9.08 -21.26
C PHE A 39 -28.67 9.21 -19.87
N MET A 40 -27.86 9.66 -18.91
CA MET A 40 -28.30 10.08 -17.60
C MET A 40 -28.16 11.60 -17.51
N PRO A 41 -29.27 12.36 -17.45
CA PRO A 41 -29.19 13.81 -17.28
C PRO A 41 -28.73 14.14 -15.86
N PHE A 42 -27.89 15.17 -15.73
CA PHE A 42 -27.54 15.76 -14.44
C PHE A 42 -27.41 17.28 -14.59
N PHE A 43 -27.43 18.00 -13.49
CA PHE A 43 -27.30 19.45 -13.50
C PHE A 43 -25.95 19.86 -12.93
N ASP A 44 -25.23 20.69 -13.66
CA ASP A 44 -23.99 21.33 -13.23
C ASP A 44 -24.24 22.82 -12.93
N PRO A 45 -23.83 23.33 -11.77
CA PRO A 45 -23.97 24.74 -11.41
C PRO A 45 -23.37 25.78 -12.36
N TYR A 46 -22.36 25.40 -13.16
CA TYR A 46 -21.62 26.29 -14.04
C TYR A 46 -22.02 26.09 -15.50
N TYR A 47 -22.31 24.86 -15.89
CA TYR A 47 -22.64 24.50 -17.28
C TYR A 47 -24.13 24.24 -17.53
N GLY A 48 -24.95 24.17 -16.48
CA GLY A 48 -26.40 23.94 -16.60
C GLY A 48 -26.75 22.47 -16.85
N GLN A 49 -27.65 22.20 -17.80
CA GLN A 49 -28.13 20.85 -18.08
C GLN A 49 -27.06 20.03 -18.82
N CYS A 50 -26.60 18.95 -18.19
CA CYS A 50 -25.57 18.05 -18.72
C CYS A 50 -26.12 16.64 -18.97
N TYR A 51 -25.44 15.87 -19.81
CA TYR A 51 -25.80 14.49 -20.15
C TYR A 51 -24.60 13.56 -20.02
N ARG A 52 -24.76 12.48 -19.25
CA ARG A 52 -23.74 11.45 -19.08
C ARG A 52 -24.07 10.21 -19.90
N PHE A 53 -23.12 9.75 -20.70
CA PHE A 53 -23.18 8.49 -21.42
C PHE A 53 -22.03 7.57 -20.98
N PRO A 54 -22.26 6.25 -20.83
CA PRO A 54 -23.55 5.56 -20.92
C PRO A 54 -24.32 5.58 -19.60
N ARG A 55 -25.66 5.47 -19.66
CA ARG A 55 -26.52 5.36 -18.45
C ARG A 55 -26.22 4.11 -17.62
N LYS A 56 -25.81 3.02 -18.29
CA LYS A 56 -25.36 1.77 -17.66
C LYS A 56 -23.96 1.46 -18.18
N PRO A 57 -23.07 0.89 -17.34
CA PRO A 57 -21.74 0.50 -17.78
C PRO A 57 -21.79 -0.36 -19.05
N LEU A 58 -21.00 0.03 -20.06
CA LEU A 58 -20.83 -0.71 -21.30
C LEU A 58 -19.41 -1.29 -21.33
N VAL A 59 -19.29 -2.48 -21.90
CA VAL A 59 -18.00 -3.13 -22.15
C VAL A 59 -17.84 -3.27 -23.65
N THR A 60 -16.75 -2.76 -24.19
CA THR A 60 -16.39 -2.93 -25.61
C THR A 60 -15.33 -3.99 -25.79
N LYS A 61 -15.36 -4.67 -26.93
CA LYS A 61 -14.30 -5.59 -27.40
C LYS A 61 -13.67 -5.09 -28.70
N HIS A 62 -13.97 -3.85 -29.08
CA HIS A 62 -13.60 -3.27 -30.35
C HIS A 62 -12.78 -2.00 -30.14
N VAL A 63 -11.86 -1.75 -31.07
CA VAL A 63 -10.98 -0.58 -31.05
C VAL A 63 -11.08 0.18 -32.36
N GLY A 64 -10.76 1.46 -32.29
CA GLY A 64 -10.71 2.34 -33.45
C GLY A 64 -12.05 3.04 -33.76
N GLN A 65 -11.97 3.95 -34.72
CA GLN A 65 -13.03 4.93 -35.01
C GLN A 65 -14.32 4.32 -35.56
N LEU A 66 -14.26 3.12 -36.17
CA LEU A 66 -15.45 2.45 -36.71
C LEU A 66 -16.46 2.07 -35.61
N PHE A 67 -15.95 1.82 -34.41
CA PHE A 67 -16.72 1.43 -33.24
C PHE A 67 -16.86 2.58 -32.24
N ALA A 68 -16.55 3.81 -32.67
CA ALA A 68 -16.60 4.99 -31.82
C ALA A 68 -18.01 5.26 -31.30
N PHE A 69 -18.06 5.87 -30.12
CA PHE A 69 -19.17 6.71 -29.71
C PHE A 69 -19.14 8.00 -30.50
N GLN A 70 -20.11 8.17 -31.39
CA GLN A 70 -20.23 9.29 -32.31
C GLN A 70 -21.38 10.19 -31.87
N LEU A 71 -21.06 11.46 -31.65
CA LEU A 71 -22.01 12.49 -31.30
C LEU A 71 -22.00 13.57 -32.36
N PHE A 72 -23.18 13.89 -32.86
CA PHE A 72 -23.42 15.05 -33.69
C PHE A 72 -24.26 16.04 -32.90
N LEU A 73 -23.66 17.18 -32.53
CA LEU A 73 -24.23 18.14 -31.59
C LEU A 73 -24.50 19.49 -32.27
N ASN A 74 -25.51 20.19 -31.75
CA ASN A 74 -25.86 21.55 -32.12
C ASN A 74 -25.82 22.43 -30.86
N VAL A 75 -24.88 23.37 -30.82
CA VAL A 75 -24.73 24.32 -29.70
C VAL A 75 -25.52 25.60 -29.92
N ASN A 76 -26.13 25.81 -31.10
CA ASN A 76 -26.91 26.99 -31.49
C ASN A 76 -26.58 28.28 -30.71
N GLN A 77 -25.53 29.00 -31.14
CA GLN A 77 -25.03 30.19 -30.41
C GLN A 77 -26.06 31.32 -30.24
N SER A 78 -27.19 31.28 -30.97
CA SER A 78 -28.30 32.22 -30.78
C SER A 78 -28.94 32.12 -29.39
N ASP A 79 -28.84 30.96 -28.76
CA ASP A 79 -29.48 30.68 -27.48
C ASP A 79 -28.59 31.09 -26.29
N TYR A 80 -27.37 31.57 -26.58
CA TYR A 80 -26.39 31.91 -25.55
C TYR A 80 -26.81 33.17 -24.81
N ILE A 81 -26.74 33.11 -23.48
CA ILE A 81 -26.95 34.28 -22.63
C ILE A 81 -25.68 35.14 -22.69
N PRO A 82 -25.75 36.39 -23.20
CA PRO A 82 -24.60 37.26 -23.26
C PRO A 82 -23.95 37.45 -21.88
N TYR A 83 -22.62 37.53 -21.83
CA TYR A 83 -21.80 37.69 -20.62
C TYR A 83 -21.74 36.48 -19.66
N VAL A 84 -22.45 35.39 -19.95
CA VAL A 84 -22.42 34.15 -19.16
C VAL A 84 -21.70 33.04 -19.91
N ALA A 85 -22.07 32.82 -21.17
CA ALA A 85 -21.42 31.86 -22.06
C ALA A 85 -20.50 32.63 -23.04
N ASP A 86 -19.22 32.69 -22.69
CA ASP A 86 -18.16 33.36 -23.47
C ASP A 86 -17.50 32.44 -24.51
N ASP A 87 -17.38 31.15 -24.20
CA ASP A 87 -16.77 30.15 -25.08
C ASP A 87 -17.81 29.30 -25.83
N PRO A 88 -17.95 29.43 -27.17
CA PRO A 88 -18.85 28.57 -27.94
C PRO A 88 -18.32 27.15 -28.09
N GLY A 89 -19.14 26.18 -27.70
CA GLY A 89 -18.80 24.76 -27.81
C GLY A 89 -19.45 23.92 -26.73
N VAL A 90 -18.85 22.75 -26.50
CA VAL A 90 -19.27 21.80 -25.47
C VAL A 90 -18.07 21.46 -24.60
N VAL A 91 -18.27 21.44 -23.29
CA VAL A 91 -17.28 20.91 -22.34
C VAL A 91 -17.53 19.41 -22.17
N LEU A 92 -16.52 18.60 -22.49
CA LEU A 92 -16.57 17.15 -22.33
C LEU A 92 -15.64 16.72 -21.21
N SER A 93 -16.08 15.76 -20.40
CA SER A 93 -15.23 15.08 -19.41
C SER A 93 -15.38 13.57 -19.56
N ILE A 94 -14.26 12.86 -19.50
CA ILE A 94 -14.19 11.41 -19.67
C ILE A 94 -13.64 10.83 -18.38
N HIS A 95 -14.41 9.96 -17.74
CA HIS A 95 -14.10 9.44 -16.41
C HIS A 95 -14.65 8.02 -16.23
N GLU A 96 -14.13 7.30 -15.23
CA GLU A 96 -14.68 6.00 -14.83
C GLU A 96 -16.13 6.15 -14.35
N ASN A 97 -16.95 5.13 -14.61
CA ASN A 97 -18.32 5.10 -14.12
C ASN A 97 -18.34 5.17 -12.59
N GLY A 98 -18.92 6.23 -12.05
CA GLY A 98 -19.00 6.48 -10.62
C GLY A 98 -19.89 7.68 -10.36
N TYR A 99 -19.46 8.53 -9.42
CA TYR A 99 -20.12 9.80 -9.17
C TYR A 99 -19.96 10.78 -10.36
N ARG A 100 -20.67 11.91 -10.36
CA ARG A 100 -20.59 12.90 -11.45
C ARG A 100 -19.18 13.51 -11.53
N PRO A 101 -18.69 13.86 -12.74
CA PRO A 101 -17.41 14.53 -12.89
C PRO A 101 -17.52 16.00 -12.48
N TYR A 102 -16.41 16.57 -12.02
CA TYR A 102 -16.27 18.02 -11.87
C TYR A 102 -15.74 18.61 -13.18
N LEU A 103 -16.64 19.23 -13.96
CA LEU A 103 -16.34 19.68 -15.33
C LEU A 103 -15.31 20.82 -15.38
N GLN A 104 -15.19 21.63 -14.32
CA GLN A 104 -14.22 22.73 -14.30
C GLN A 104 -12.77 22.27 -14.17
N SER A 105 -12.51 21.15 -13.48
CA SER A 105 -11.15 20.62 -13.33
C SER A 105 -10.80 19.59 -14.39
N ASN A 106 -11.75 18.71 -14.72
CA ASN A 106 -11.51 17.53 -15.56
C ASN A 106 -12.18 17.63 -16.94
N GLY A 107 -12.86 18.74 -17.23
CA GLY A 107 -13.47 18.99 -18.54
C GLY A 107 -12.49 19.63 -19.52
N PHE A 108 -12.75 19.45 -20.80
CA PHE A 108 -12.08 20.18 -21.87
C PHE A 108 -13.09 20.59 -22.94
N SER A 109 -12.84 21.74 -23.57
CA SER A 109 -13.74 22.31 -24.56
C SER A 109 -13.56 21.66 -25.94
N VAL A 110 -14.68 21.45 -26.62
CA VAL A 110 -14.76 21.04 -28.02
C VAL A 110 -15.51 22.11 -28.81
N SER A 111 -14.85 22.64 -29.84
CA SER A 111 -15.35 23.77 -30.60
C SER A 111 -16.30 23.38 -31.74
N PRO A 112 -17.29 24.24 -32.08
CA PRO A 112 -18.09 24.13 -33.30
C PRO A 112 -17.23 24.29 -34.56
N GLY A 113 -17.69 23.71 -35.67
CA GLY A 113 -17.00 23.76 -36.96
C GLY A 113 -15.87 22.75 -37.13
N PHE A 114 -15.75 21.82 -36.18
CA PHE A 114 -14.73 20.76 -36.18
C PHE A 114 -15.34 19.39 -35.92
N LYS A 115 -14.70 18.39 -36.51
CA LYS A 115 -14.78 16.99 -36.11
C LYS A 115 -13.61 16.70 -35.19
N THR A 116 -13.93 16.36 -33.95
CA THR A 116 -12.96 16.04 -32.90
C THR A 116 -12.92 14.54 -32.67
N ASP A 117 -11.78 13.92 -32.97
CA ASP A 117 -11.52 12.51 -32.72
C ASP A 117 -10.70 12.38 -31.43
N ILE A 118 -11.26 11.66 -30.47
CA ILE A 118 -10.75 11.48 -29.11
C ILE A 118 -10.48 9.99 -28.91
N SER A 119 -9.21 9.62 -28.84
CA SER A 119 -8.82 8.24 -28.55
C SER A 119 -8.56 8.06 -27.06
N LEU A 120 -9.10 6.98 -26.50
CA LEU A 120 -8.98 6.61 -25.11
C LEU A 120 -7.95 5.49 -24.93
N PHE A 121 -7.14 5.64 -23.88
CA PHE A 121 -6.27 4.59 -23.39
C PHE A 121 -6.49 4.42 -21.88
N GLN A 122 -6.77 3.20 -21.44
CA GLN A 122 -7.12 2.91 -20.05
C GLN A 122 -5.85 2.72 -19.20
N LYS A 123 -5.78 3.43 -18.08
CA LYS A 123 -4.77 3.25 -17.03
C LYS A 123 -5.42 2.85 -15.73
N ARG A 124 -4.81 1.92 -15.01
CA ARG A 124 -5.25 1.50 -13.67
C ARG A 124 -4.13 1.79 -12.68
N MET A 125 -4.45 2.54 -11.63
CA MET A 125 -3.54 2.84 -10.53
C MET A 125 -3.90 1.94 -9.35
N LEU A 126 -2.95 1.13 -8.89
CA LEU A 126 -3.05 0.27 -7.71
C LEU A 126 -2.12 0.79 -6.62
N ARG A 127 -2.70 1.43 -5.60
CA ARG A 127 -1.96 1.99 -4.46
C ARG A 127 -1.97 1.01 -3.28
N LYS A 128 -0.89 1.02 -2.50
CA LYS A 128 -0.82 0.18 -1.29
C LYS A 128 -1.54 0.85 -0.12
N LYS A 129 -2.46 0.11 0.51
CA LYS A 129 -3.22 0.59 1.68
C LYS A 129 -2.34 0.78 2.93
N GLU A 130 -1.36 -0.10 3.12
CA GLU A 130 -0.56 -0.13 4.34
C GLU A 130 0.92 -0.30 4.04
N VAL A 131 1.76 0.47 4.74
CA VAL A 131 3.23 0.42 4.61
C VAL A 131 3.85 0.63 5.99
N PHE A 132 4.66 -0.34 6.45
CA PHE A 132 5.48 -0.27 7.68
C PHE A 132 4.82 0.44 8.88
N GLY A 133 3.62 0.00 9.28
CA GLY A 133 2.91 0.52 10.46
C GLY A 133 2.10 1.80 10.21
N LYS A 134 2.11 2.37 9.00
CA LYS A 134 1.11 3.34 8.55
C LYS A 134 -0.06 2.59 7.91
N THR A 135 -1.25 2.78 8.46
CA THR A 135 -2.50 2.24 7.93
C THR A 135 -3.26 3.32 7.16
N ASP A 136 -4.19 2.89 6.31
CA ASP A 136 -5.15 3.75 5.59
C ASP A 136 -4.49 4.81 4.70
N LEU A 137 -3.50 4.45 3.90
CA LEU A 137 -2.88 5.39 2.95
C LEU A 137 -3.80 5.74 1.76
N CYS A 138 -4.72 4.84 1.43
CA CYS A 138 -5.71 4.99 0.38
C CYS A 138 -7.07 4.47 0.84
N ASP A 139 -8.13 4.86 0.13
CA ASP A 139 -9.51 4.44 0.41
C ASP A 139 -9.86 3.16 -0.37
N ASP A 140 -10.34 2.13 0.33
CA ASP A 140 -10.83 0.87 -0.24
C ASP A 140 -12.32 0.61 0.01
N SER A 141 -13.07 1.62 0.47
CA SER A 141 -14.51 1.53 0.75
C SER A 141 -15.35 1.25 -0.51
N GLY A 142 -14.85 1.67 -1.68
CA GLY A 142 -15.59 1.62 -2.94
C GLY A 142 -16.73 2.63 -3.04
N GLU A 143 -16.82 3.60 -2.13
CA GLU A 143 -17.87 4.64 -2.16
C GLU A 143 -17.69 5.63 -3.33
N PHE A 144 -16.44 5.87 -3.74
CA PHE A 144 -16.08 6.78 -4.82
C PHE A 144 -14.97 6.21 -5.70
N THR A 145 -14.91 6.66 -6.96
CA THR A 145 -13.96 6.15 -7.96
C THR A 145 -12.71 7.02 -8.10
N ASN A 146 -12.71 8.24 -7.58
CA ASN A 146 -11.57 9.15 -7.58
C ASN A 146 -11.69 10.14 -6.43
N ILE A 147 -10.59 10.82 -6.10
CA ILE A 147 -10.54 11.77 -4.99
C ILE A 147 -11.52 12.94 -5.15
N GLN A 148 -11.75 13.42 -6.38
CA GLN A 148 -12.70 14.51 -6.62
C GLN A 148 -14.13 14.08 -6.26
N ALA A 149 -14.52 12.86 -6.63
CA ALA A 149 -15.82 12.30 -6.26
C ALA A 149 -16.01 12.22 -4.74
N CYS A 150 -14.94 11.93 -3.98
CA CYS A 150 -15.00 11.99 -2.51
C CYS A 150 -15.32 13.40 -2.01
N PHE A 151 -14.63 14.43 -2.54
CA PHE A 151 -14.89 15.82 -2.14
C PHE A 151 -16.32 16.26 -2.48
N GLU A 152 -16.81 15.93 -3.67
CA GLU A 152 -18.18 16.26 -4.06
C GLU A 152 -19.23 15.58 -3.18
N LEU A 153 -19.05 14.28 -2.89
CA LEU A 153 -19.92 13.53 -1.99
C LEU A 153 -19.88 14.08 -0.56
N CYS A 154 -18.70 14.49 -0.09
CA CYS A 154 -18.53 15.09 1.23
C CYS A 154 -19.27 16.43 1.32
N ILE A 155 -19.09 17.32 0.35
CA ILE A 155 -19.76 18.62 0.29
C ILE A 155 -21.28 18.41 0.18
N GLU A 156 -21.75 17.49 -0.65
CA GLU A 156 -23.17 17.16 -0.78
C GLU A 156 -23.75 16.74 0.59
N LYS A 157 -23.08 15.84 1.33
CA LYS A 157 -23.51 15.43 2.68
C LYS A 157 -23.53 16.61 3.67
N ILE A 158 -22.58 17.54 3.58
CA ILE A 158 -22.55 18.74 4.45
C ILE A 158 -23.73 19.66 4.11
N VAL A 159 -23.99 19.89 2.83
CA VAL A 159 -25.11 20.72 2.36
C VAL A 159 -26.44 20.11 2.76
N GLU A 160 -26.62 18.81 2.57
CA GLU A 160 -27.85 18.10 2.97
C GLU A 160 -28.08 18.20 4.48
N LYS A 161 -27.03 18.09 5.29
CA LYS A 161 -27.13 18.19 6.75
C LYS A 161 -27.42 19.61 7.24
N ASN A 162 -26.80 20.62 6.63
CA ASN A 162 -26.88 22.00 7.11
C ASN A 162 -28.05 22.78 6.50
N CYS A 163 -28.34 22.56 5.23
CA CYS A 163 -29.32 23.30 4.44
C CYS A 163 -30.60 22.49 4.18
N ASN A 164 -30.63 21.19 4.49
CA ASN A 164 -31.79 20.31 4.32
C ASN A 164 -32.35 20.29 2.89
N CYS A 165 -31.46 20.49 1.91
CA CYS A 165 -31.72 20.44 0.48
C CYS A 165 -30.51 19.79 -0.20
N SER A 166 -30.69 19.25 -1.41
CA SER A 166 -29.60 18.62 -2.16
C SER A 166 -29.15 19.53 -3.32
N PRO A 167 -27.84 19.75 -3.54
CA PRO A 167 -27.33 20.55 -4.66
C PRO A 167 -27.65 19.89 -6.02
N THR A 168 -27.72 18.56 -6.05
CA THR A 168 -27.95 17.79 -7.28
C THR A 168 -29.14 16.85 -7.18
N LEU A 169 -29.71 16.48 -8.33
CA LEU A 169 -30.60 15.31 -8.38
C LEU A 169 -29.69 14.11 -8.59
N SER A 170 -29.17 13.54 -7.51
CA SER A 170 -28.53 12.23 -7.58
C SER A 170 -29.60 11.16 -7.30
N ASP A 171 -29.43 9.94 -7.82
CA ASP A 171 -30.27 8.79 -7.42
C ASP A 171 -30.14 8.47 -5.92
N VAL A 172 -29.20 9.13 -5.22
CA VAL A 172 -28.84 8.92 -3.81
C VAL A 172 -29.57 9.88 -2.87
N SER A 173 -30.14 10.99 -3.38
CA SER A 173 -30.91 11.93 -2.56
C SER A 173 -32.31 11.38 -2.25
N LEU A 174 -32.38 10.51 -1.24
CA LEU A 174 -33.61 9.96 -0.65
C LEU A 174 -34.49 11.10 -0.08
N GLY A 175 -35.41 11.61 -0.89
CA GLY A 175 -36.53 12.45 -0.42
C GLY A 175 -36.23 13.93 -0.15
N LEU A 176 -35.02 14.41 -0.46
CA LEU A 176 -34.67 15.83 -0.39
C LEU A 176 -35.01 16.56 -1.71
N TRP A 177 -35.46 17.80 -1.61
CA TRP A 177 -35.66 18.66 -2.79
C TRP A 177 -34.35 19.34 -3.18
N ILE A 178 -34.33 19.86 -4.39
CA ILE A 178 -33.17 20.57 -4.94
C ILE A 178 -33.10 21.96 -4.31
N CYS A 179 -31.91 22.38 -3.87
CA CYS A 179 -31.68 23.76 -3.46
C CYS A 179 -31.92 24.71 -4.66
N ASP A 180 -32.95 25.56 -4.59
CA ASP A 180 -33.35 26.50 -5.67
C ASP A 180 -33.63 27.91 -5.14
N ASP A 181 -33.99 28.03 -3.85
CA ASP A 181 -34.29 29.33 -3.25
C ASP A 181 -33.01 30.11 -2.92
N ALA A 182 -33.07 31.44 -2.98
CA ALA A 182 -31.90 32.30 -2.76
C ALA A 182 -31.23 32.07 -1.39
N GLU A 183 -32.02 31.78 -0.35
CA GLU A 183 -31.52 31.44 0.99
C GLU A 183 -30.80 30.10 1.01
N GLU A 184 -31.28 29.10 0.27
CA GLU A 184 -30.67 27.77 0.16
C GLU A 184 -29.35 27.84 -0.62
N LEU A 185 -29.32 28.64 -1.69
CA LEU A 185 -28.09 28.90 -2.46
C LEU A 185 -27.04 29.63 -1.61
N GLN A 186 -27.48 30.59 -0.79
CA GLN A 186 -26.58 31.25 0.15
C GLN A 186 -26.07 30.28 1.23
N CYS A 187 -26.92 29.38 1.72
CA CYS A 187 -26.53 28.32 2.66
C CYS A 187 -25.51 27.37 2.03
N MET A 188 -25.74 26.94 0.78
CA MET A 188 -24.81 26.10 0.04
C MET A 188 -23.44 26.76 -0.11
N ALA A 189 -23.40 28.03 -0.53
CA ALA A 189 -22.15 28.79 -0.65
C ALA A 189 -21.41 28.97 0.70
N GLN A 190 -22.13 28.94 1.83
CA GLN A 190 -21.53 28.93 3.16
C GLN A 190 -21.05 27.52 3.58
N ALA A 191 -21.81 26.48 3.25
CA ALA A 191 -21.47 25.09 3.50
C ALA A 191 -20.22 24.66 2.72
N GLU A 192 -20.06 25.11 1.47
CA GLU A 192 -18.87 24.88 0.66
C GLU A 192 -17.60 25.45 1.32
N LYS A 193 -17.69 26.58 2.02
CA LYS A 193 -16.56 27.13 2.79
C LYS A 193 -16.14 26.25 3.97
N SER A 194 -17.00 25.32 4.39
CA SER A 194 -16.70 24.32 5.43
C SER A 194 -16.04 23.05 4.87
N SER A 195 -15.59 23.08 3.60
CA SER A 195 -14.90 21.98 2.92
C SER A 195 -13.63 21.49 3.65
N ASP A 196 -13.03 22.29 4.53
CA ASP A 196 -11.86 21.90 5.31
C ASP A 196 -12.10 20.67 6.20
N ASN A 197 -13.36 20.34 6.49
CA ASN A 197 -13.73 19.16 7.26
C ASN A 197 -13.71 17.84 6.44
N CYS A 198 -13.53 17.90 5.12
CA CYS A 198 -13.53 16.73 4.26
C CYS A 198 -12.16 16.02 4.26
N SER A 199 -12.08 14.90 4.99
CA SER A 199 -10.89 14.04 5.01
C SER A 199 -10.93 12.99 3.89
N CYS A 200 -10.67 13.41 2.65
CA CYS A 200 -10.65 12.53 1.49
C CYS A 200 -9.26 11.96 1.22
N LYS A 201 -9.21 10.67 0.86
CA LYS A 201 -8.00 9.97 0.40
C LYS A 201 -8.22 9.47 -1.01
N GLU A 202 -7.15 9.28 -1.76
CA GLU A 202 -7.24 8.68 -3.09
C GLU A 202 -7.64 7.21 -2.96
N PRO A 203 -8.44 6.67 -3.91
CA PRO A 203 -8.82 5.28 -3.87
C PRO A 203 -7.63 4.37 -4.16
N CYS A 204 -7.60 3.19 -3.52
CA CYS A 204 -6.55 2.21 -3.71
C CYS A 204 -6.55 1.61 -5.13
N ASN A 205 -7.71 1.55 -5.78
CA ASN A 205 -7.86 1.12 -7.16
C ASN A 205 -8.60 2.23 -7.92
N GLU A 206 -7.90 2.88 -8.85
CA GLU A 206 -8.42 4.01 -9.61
C GLU A 206 -8.23 3.75 -11.11
N ILE A 207 -9.31 3.82 -11.90
CA ILE A 207 -9.20 3.75 -13.36
C ILE A 207 -9.25 5.17 -13.95
N LYS A 208 -8.24 5.49 -14.76
CA LYS A 208 -8.14 6.75 -15.50
C LYS A 208 -8.13 6.47 -17.00
N TYR A 209 -8.68 7.40 -17.77
CA TYR A 209 -8.60 7.37 -19.23
C TYR A 209 -7.66 8.47 -19.69
N GLU A 210 -6.51 8.08 -20.23
CA GLU A 210 -5.66 9.01 -20.98
C GLU A 210 -6.32 9.30 -22.33
N THR A 211 -6.36 10.58 -22.71
CA THR A 211 -7.05 11.03 -23.91
C THR A 211 -6.07 11.68 -24.88
N PHE A 212 -6.06 11.20 -26.12
CA PHE A 212 -5.39 11.89 -27.22
C PHE A 212 -6.45 12.46 -28.14
N ARG A 213 -6.30 13.75 -28.48
CA ARG A 213 -7.32 14.54 -29.16
C ARG A 213 -6.74 15.05 -30.48
N SER A 214 -7.50 14.89 -31.55
CA SER A 214 -7.19 15.44 -32.86
C SER A 214 -8.43 16.08 -33.44
N MET A 215 -8.25 17.13 -34.23
CA MET A 215 -9.35 17.92 -34.76
C MET A 215 -9.16 18.13 -36.27
N THR A 216 -10.27 18.07 -37.00
CA THR A 216 -10.32 18.36 -38.43
C THR A 216 -11.48 19.30 -38.72
N THR A 217 -11.32 20.23 -39.65
CA THR A 217 -12.39 21.16 -40.01
C THR A 217 -13.58 20.38 -40.59
N TRP A 218 -14.78 20.67 -40.08
CA TRP A 218 -16.01 19.99 -40.49
C TRP A 218 -17.21 20.95 -40.47
N PRO A 219 -18.14 20.90 -41.44
CA PRO A 219 -18.14 20.03 -42.61
C PRO A 219 -17.15 20.47 -43.70
N GLY A 220 -16.72 19.49 -44.51
CA GLY A 220 -15.97 19.75 -45.74
C GLY A 220 -16.82 20.46 -46.78
N ARG A 221 -16.19 21.28 -47.64
CA ARG A 221 -16.89 22.21 -48.56
C ARG A 221 -17.97 21.53 -49.42
N SER A 222 -17.70 20.32 -49.94
CA SER A 222 -18.65 19.56 -50.76
C SER A 222 -19.83 19.00 -49.97
N TYR A 223 -19.69 18.80 -48.67
CA TYR A 223 -20.71 18.20 -47.82
C TYR A 223 -21.69 19.24 -47.24
N VAL A 224 -21.30 20.53 -47.21
CA VAL A 224 -22.09 21.64 -46.67
C VAL A 224 -23.52 21.65 -47.22
N GLY A 225 -23.69 21.61 -48.54
CA GLY A 225 -25.01 21.70 -49.17
C GLY A 225 -25.91 20.49 -48.90
N VAL A 226 -25.32 19.29 -48.80
CA VAL A 226 -26.06 18.07 -48.45
C VAL A 226 -26.50 18.12 -46.99
N LEU A 227 -25.59 18.52 -46.10
CA LEU A 227 -25.88 18.65 -44.68
C LEU A 227 -26.98 19.69 -44.42
N ASP A 228 -26.88 20.85 -45.08
CA ASP A 228 -27.89 21.92 -45.02
C ASP A 228 -29.29 21.41 -45.41
N ALA A 229 -29.39 20.67 -46.52
CA ALA A 229 -30.65 20.08 -46.97
C ALA A 229 -31.23 19.08 -45.96
N ILE A 230 -30.39 18.23 -45.37
CA ILE A 230 -30.81 17.23 -44.36
C ILE A 230 -31.31 17.92 -43.09
N LEU A 231 -30.61 18.95 -42.62
CA LEU A 231 -30.99 19.66 -41.40
C LEU A 231 -32.29 20.44 -41.58
N LYS A 232 -32.47 21.09 -42.73
CA LYS A 232 -33.74 21.75 -43.10
C LYS A 232 -34.90 20.78 -43.17
N GLN A 233 -34.69 19.59 -43.76
CA GLN A 233 -35.73 18.56 -43.82
C GLN A 233 -36.14 18.06 -42.41
N ARG A 234 -35.18 18.02 -41.47
CA ARG A 234 -35.43 17.64 -40.08
C ARG A 234 -35.98 18.78 -39.21
N GLY A 235 -36.09 20.00 -39.76
CA GLY A 235 -36.55 21.16 -39.01
C GLY A 235 -35.59 21.63 -37.92
N VAL A 236 -34.29 21.35 -38.06
CA VAL A 236 -33.28 21.78 -37.09
C VAL A 236 -32.98 23.26 -37.31
N ALA A 237 -33.11 24.07 -36.25
CA ALA A 237 -32.72 25.47 -36.28
C ALA A 237 -31.20 25.63 -36.07
N TYR A 238 -30.56 26.38 -36.96
CA TYR A 238 -29.16 26.78 -36.87
C TYR A 238 -28.97 28.11 -37.62
N GLN A 239 -28.03 28.94 -37.18
CA GLN A 239 -27.62 30.13 -37.94
C GLN A 239 -26.59 29.75 -39.00
N ASP A 240 -25.38 29.45 -38.55
CA ASP A 240 -24.27 29.03 -39.39
C ASP A 240 -23.82 27.63 -39.03
N LEU A 241 -23.66 26.77 -40.05
CA LEU A 241 -23.31 25.36 -39.87
C LEU A 241 -22.00 25.20 -39.08
N ARG A 242 -20.99 26.04 -39.34
CA ARG A 242 -19.69 25.96 -38.67
C ARG A 242 -19.67 26.59 -37.28
N GLU A 243 -20.62 27.47 -36.99
CA GLU A 243 -20.71 28.13 -35.69
C GLU A 243 -21.61 27.34 -34.73
N SER A 244 -22.59 26.61 -35.28
CA SER A 244 -23.59 25.89 -34.48
C SER A 244 -23.28 24.41 -34.32
N LEU A 245 -22.60 23.77 -35.27
CA LEU A 245 -22.50 22.31 -35.30
C LEU A 245 -21.09 21.80 -34.97
N LEU A 246 -21.03 20.69 -34.25
CA LEU A 246 -19.79 19.93 -34.03
C LEU A 246 -20.02 18.43 -34.07
N PHE A 247 -18.94 17.72 -34.39
CA PHE A 247 -18.93 16.27 -34.44
C PHE A 247 -17.85 15.74 -33.50
N VAL A 248 -18.20 14.78 -32.65
CA VAL A 248 -17.29 14.18 -31.67
C VAL A 248 -17.27 12.68 -31.87
N ASN A 249 -16.07 12.11 -31.93
CA ASN A 249 -15.83 10.69 -31.94
C ASN A 249 -15.00 10.32 -30.72
N ILE A 250 -15.48 9.40 -29.89
CA ILE A 250 -14.75 8.86 -28.75
C ILE A 250 -14.59 7.36 -28.94
N TYR A 251 -13.35 6.85 -28.92
CA TYR A 251 -13.07 5.43 -29.15
C TYR A 251 -11.84 4.97 -28.39
N PHE A 252 -11.73 3.67 -28.12
CA PHE A 252 -10.50 3.10 -27.56
C PHE A 252 -9.43 2.93 -28.64
N SER A 253 -8.20 3.38 -28.36
CA SER A 253 -7.04 3.17 -29.24
C SER A 253 -6.51 1.74 -29.14
N SER A 254 -6.65 1.11 -27.97
CA SER A 254 -6.20 -0.26 -27.66
C SER A 254 -7.14 -0.88 -26.61
N LEU A 255 -7.22 -2.22 -26.61
CA LEU A 255 -7.89 -2.99 -25.54
C LEU A 255 -6.94 -3.32 -24.38
N GLN A 256 -5.67 -2.98 -24.50
CA GLN A 256 -4.69 -3.14 -23.42
C GLN A 256 -4.93 -2.06 -22.37
N GLU A 257 -4.78 -2.43 -21.09
CA GLU A 257 -4.70 -1.50 -19.98
C GLU A 257 -3.25 -1.39 -19.50
N GLU A 258 -2.81 -0.18 -19.16
CA GLU A 258 -1.56 0.05 -18.44
C GLU A 258 -1.84 0.04 -16.95
N VAL A 259 -1.17 -0.86 -16.21
CA VAL A 259 -1.35 -0.97 -14.75
C VAL A 259 -0.10 -0.43 -14.08
N THR A 260 -0.28 0.59 -13.25
CA THR A 260 0.75 1.13 -12.36
C THR A 260 0.46 0.65 -10.95
N GLU A 261 1.28 -0.25 -10.45
CA GLU A 261 1.17 -0.80 -9.10
C GLU A 261 2.30 -0.29 -8.21
N GLU A 262 1.96 0.13 -6.99
CA GLU A 262 2.94 0.47 -5.97
C GLU A 262 3.46 -0.81 -5.29
N GLU A 263 4.78 -1.02 -5.34
CA GLU A 263 5.45 -2.12 -4.65
C GLU A 263 6.47 -1.59 -3.63
N LEU A 264 6.78 -2.41 -2.62
CA LEU A 264 7.82 -2.07 -1.65
C LEU A 264 9.18 -2.07 -2.35
N ALA A 265 9.86 -0.92 -2.37
CA ALA A 265 11.21 -0.81 -2.94
C ALA A 265 12.23 -1.73 -2.25
N TYR A 266 11.96 -2.11 -1.00
CA TYR A 266 12.82 -3.01 -0.23
C TYR A 266 11.97 -4.02 0.53
N THR A 267 12.11 -5.28 0.17
CA THR A 267 11.41 -6.39 0.79
C THR A 267 12.28 -7.10 1.83
N ILE A 268 11.69 -7.99 2.64
CA ILE A 268 12.45 -8.79 3.62
C ILE A 268 13.41 -9.75 2.92
N GLU A 269 13.10 -10.19 1.71
CA GLU A 269 14.02 -11.01 0.90
C GLU A 269 15.26 -10.20 0.50
N ASN A 270 15.08 -8.94 0.08
CA ASN A 270 16.20 -8.04 -0.23
C ASN A 270 17.06 -7.79 1.02
N PHE A 271 16.43 -7.62 2.19
CA PHE A 271 17.13 -7.50 3.47
C PHE A 271 18.07 -8.67 3.76
N TRP A 272 17.56 -9.90 3.68
CA TRP A 272 18.39 -11.09 3.91
C TRP A 272 19.43 -11.30 2.81
N SER A 273 19.10 -10.96 1.57
CA SER A 273 20.02 -11.01 0.45
C SER A 273 21.20 -10.07 0.66
N ASP A 274 20.97 -8.83 1.09
CA ASP A 274 22.04 -7.84 1.30
C ASP A 274 22.92 -8.17 2.51
N ILE A 275 22.33 -8.67 3.59
CA ILE A 275 23.09 -9.18 4.75
C ILE A 275 23.97 -10.37 4.32
N GLY A 276 23.38 -11.34 3.63
CA GLY A 276 24.11 -12.51 3.14
C GLY A 276 25.21 -12.14 2.16
N GLY A 277 24.93 -11.23 1.23
CA GLY A 277 25.90 -10.73 0.25
C GLY A 277 27.05 -9.98 0.91
N SER A 278 26.75 -9.11 1.89
CA SER A 278 27.78 -8.37 2.63
C SER A 278 28.66 -9.29 3.47
N LEU A 279 28.07 -10.24 4.20
CA LEU A 279 28.82 -11.20 5.01
C LEU A 279 29.63 -12.18 4.14
N GLY A 280 29.08 -12.59 3.01
CA GLY A 280 29.76 -13.43 2.03
C GLY A 280 30.95 -12.71 1.38
N LEU A 281 30.81 -11.43 1.05
CA LEU A 281 31.87 -10.65 0.40
C LEU A 281 33.01 -10.30 1.35
N TRP A 282 32.71 -9.77 2.54
CA TRP A 282 33.72 -9.25 3.46
C TRP A 282 34.34 -10.32 4.35
N VAL A 283 33.53 -11.27 4.80
CA VAL A 283 33.96 -12.31 5.76
C VAL A 283 34.15 -13.66 5.06
N GLY A 284 33.60 -13.86 3.85
CA GLY A 284 33.54 -15.19 3.23
C GLY A 284 32.55 -16.12 3.93
N MET A 285 31.64 -15.57 4.75
CA MET A 285 30.75 -16.37 5.58
C MET A 285 29.56 -16.86 4.76
N SER A 286 29.27 -18.15 4.87
CA SER A 286 28.11 -18.78 4.24
C SER A 286 27.11 -19.29 5.28
N VAL A 287 25.94 -19.74 4.83
CA VAL A 287 24.98 -20.47 5.67
C VAL A 287 25.60 -21.71 6.33
N ILE A 288 26.55 -22.36 5.64
CA ILE A 288 27.27 -23.52 6.19
C ILE A 288 28.16 -23.09 7.35
N SER A 289 28.87 -21.98 7.20
CA SER A 289 29.71 -21.39 8.26
C SER A 289 28.89 -21.01 9.51
N LEU A 290 27.66 -20.54 9.34
CA LEU A 290 26.74 -20.33 10.47
C LEU A 290 26.39 -21.65 11.18
N GLY A 291 26.19 -22.74 10.41
CA GLY A 291 26.00 -24.08 10.95
C GLY A 291 27.19 -24.57 11.78
N GLU A 292 28.42 -24.33 11.30
CA GLU A 292 29.65 -24.69 12.01
C GLU A 292 29.80 -23.93 13.33
N ILE A 293 29.50 -22.62 13.34
CA ILE A 293 29.52 -21.80 14.56
C ILE A 293 28.48 -22.30 15.57
N LEU A 294 27.29 -22.70 15.11
CA LEU A 294 26.25 -23.26 15.97
C LEU A 294 26.65 -24.63 16.55
N GLU A 295 27.25 -25.51 15.74
CA GLU A 295 27.77 -26.79 16.21
C GLU A 295 28.86 -26.59 17.27
N LEU A 296 29.82 -25.70 16.99
CA LEU A 296 30.88 -25.35 17.93
C LEU A 296 30.29 -24.78 19.23
N GLY A 297 29.30 -23.90 19.16
CA GLY A 297 28.60 -23.36 20.31
C GLY A 297 27.92 -24.43 21.15
N ILE A 298 27.24 -25.40 20.51
CA ILE A 298 26.61 -26.54 21.21
C ILE A 298 27.67 -27.42 21.87
N LEU A 299 28.79 -27.68 21.21
CA LEU A 299 29.90 -28.47 21.77
C LEU A 299 30.51 -27.77 22.99
N ILE A 300 30.74 -26.46 22.91
CA ILE A 300 31.23 -25.65 24.04
C ILE A 300 30.25 -25.70 25.21
N LEU A 301 28.94 -25.51 24.97
CA LEU A 301 27.93 -25.58 26.03
C LEU A 301 27.87 -26.97 26.69
N ARG A 302 28.01 -28.04 25.90
CA ARG A 302 28.11 -29.42 26.42
C ARG A 302 29.38 -29.62 27.24
N PHE A 303 30.51 -29.07 26.79
CA PHE A 303 31.78 -29.15 27.49
C PHE A 303 31.72 -28.42 28.85
N ILE A 304 31.17 -27.21 28.88
CA ILE A 304 30.99 -26.42 30.11
C ILE A 304 30.10 -27.17 31.10
N LYS A 305 28.95 -27.72 30.66
CA LYS A 305 28.10 -28.54 31.54
C LYS A 305 28.84 -29.77 32.07
N LYS A 306 29.61 -30.47 31.24
CA LYS A 306 30.36 -31.67 31.65
C LYS A 306 31.52 -31.33 32.60
N ARG A 307 32.11 -30.14 32.48
CA ARG A 307 33.14 -29.63 33.40
C ARG A 307 32.56 -29.23 34.75
N SER A 308 31.43 -28.50 34.78
CA SER A 308 30.74 -28.15 36.03
C SER A 308 30.26 -29.37 36.82
N VAL A 309 29.76 -30.42 36.15
CA VAL A 309 29.34 -31.66 36.83
C VAL A 309 30.54 -32.44 37.39
N ARG A 310 31.68 -32.48 36.69
CA ARG A 310 32.88 -33.16 37.18
C ARG A 310 33.48 -32.48 38.41
N LEU A 311 33.54 -31.14 38.42
CA LEU A 311 34.01 -30.37 39.57
C LEU A 311 33.13 -30.62 40.80
N LEU A 312 31.80 -30.55 40.65
CA LEU A 312 30.86 -30.86 41.74
C LEU A 312 31.01 -32.29 42.27
N SER A 313 31.24 -33.28 41.38
CA SER A 313 31.44 -34.67 41.81
C SER A 313 32.75 -34.89 42.58
N THR A 314 33.77 -34.07 42.31
CA THR A 314 35.09 -34.20 42.95
C THR A 314 35.07 -33.52 44.32
N ASP A 315 34.40 -32.38 44.45
CA ASP A 315 34.18 -31.72 45.74
C ASP A 315 33.29 -32.56 46.68
N HIS A 316 32.27 -33.24 46.14
CA HIS A 316 31.44 -34.12 46.94
C HIS A 316 32.22 -35.34 47.49
N LYS A 317 33.08 -35.96 46.66
CA LYS A 317 33.92 -37.08 47.10
C LYS A 317 34.97 -36.68 48.13
N ARG A 318 35.55 -35.48 48.00
CA ARG A 318 36.48 -34.94 49.01
C ARG A 318 35.78 -34.72 50.35
N GLY A 319 34.58 -34.17 50.35
CA GLY A 319 33.77 -34.01 51.56
C GLY A 319 33.50 -35.34 52.26
N GLU A 320 33.13 -36.38 51.50
CA GLU A 320 32.89 -37.72 52.05
C GLU A 320 34.17 -38.39 52.59
N ALA A 321 35.34 -38.09 52.01
CA ALA A 321 36.63 -38.58 52.49
C ALA A 321 37.11 -37.86 53.75
N GLU A 322 36.86 -36.55 53.87
CA GLU A 322 37.12 -35.76 55.08
C GLU A 322 36.24 -36.22 56.26
N ASP A 323 34.96 -36.52 56.02
CA ASP A 323 34.05 -37.05 57.05
C ASP A 323 34.53 -38.42 57.58
N LYS A 324 34.94 -39.32 56.68
CA LYS A 324 35.49 -40.64 57.06
C LYS A 324 36.80 -40.53 57.85
N LEU A 325 37.62 -39.52 57.58
CA LEU A 325 38.83 -39.24 58.36
C LEU A 325 38.49 -38.78 59.78
N ASN A 326 37.53 -37.87 59.91
CA ASN A 326 37.06 -37.36 61.20
C ASN A 326 36.43 -38.46 62.07
N ASP A 327 35.64 -39.36 61.48
CA ASP A 327 35.08 -40.52 62.18
C ASP A 327 36.16 -41.50 62.69
N GLY A 328 37.19 -41.75 61.88
CA GLY A 328 38.34 -42.57 62.28
C GLY A 328 39.11 -41.98 63.46
N LEU A 329 39.35 -40.67 63.44
CA LEU A 329 39.95 -39.92 64.55
C LEU A 329 39.11 -40.02 65.83
N ASN A 330 37.79 -39.86 65.72
CA ASN A 330 36.87 -39.98 66.85
C ASN A 330 36.85 -41.39 67.46
N GLN A 331 36.99 -42.45 66.65
CA GLN A 331 37.13 -43.84 67.14
C GLN A 331 38.42 -44.03 67.94
N ILE A 332 39.54 -43.48 67.48
CA ILE A 332 40.82 -43.54 68.22
C ILE A 332 40.73 -42.79 69.54
N ILE A 333 40.15 -41.58 69.55
CA ILE A 333 39.98 -40.79 70.78
C ILE A 333 39.10 -41.54 71.81
N LYS A 334 38.03 -42.21 71.36
CA LYS A 334 37.21 -43.07 72.22
C LYS A 334 37.98 -44.27 72.76
N GLY A 335 38.76 -44.95 71.93
CA GLY A 335 39.64 -46.04 72.35
C GLY A 335 40.72 -45.59 73.34
N PHE A 336 41.24 -44.38 73.18
CA PHE A 336 42.24 -43.80 74.10
C PHE A 336 41.63 -43.44 75.46
N ASN A 337 40.41 -42.88 75.47
CA ASN A 337 39.69 -42.57 76.71
C ASN A 337 39.12 -43.79 77.43
N GLY A 338 39.04 -44.95 76.77
CA GLY A 338 38.61 -46.23 77.33
C GLY A 338 39.73 -47.09 77.94
N MET A 339 40.99 -46.66 77.85
CA MET A 339 42.13 -47.40 78.42
C MET A 339 42.30 -47.10 79.91
N ASN A 340 41.48 -47.71 80.75
CA ASN A 340 41.81 -48.01 82.14
C ASN A 340 41.33 -49.44 82.46
N GLU A 341 42.27 -50.24 82.96
CA GLU A 341 42.16 -51.60 83.53
C GLU A 341 41.84 -52.78 82.57
N GLU A 342 42.89 -53.61 82.37
CA GLU A 342 42.93 -54.99 81.86
C GLU A 342 41.94 -55.43 80.75
N LYS A 343 42.37 -55.35 79.47
CA LYS A 343 42.07 -56.37 78.42
C LYS A 343 42.79 -56.10 77.09
N GLN A 344 43.15 -57.18 76.38
CA GLN A 344 43.73 -57.18 75.02
C GLN A 344 42.79 -56.64 73.92
N GLU A 345 41.54 -56.32 74.24
CA GLU A 345 40.45 -55.98 73.30
C GLU A 345 40.56 -54.53 72.73
N GLY A 346 41.14 -53.58 73.48
CA GLY A 346 41.31 -52.19 73.02
C GLY A 346 42.44 -51.99 71.99
N ARG A 347 43.41 -52.90 71.92
CA ARG A 347 44.54 -52.80 70.98
C ARG A 347 44.11 -53.12 69.53
N THR A 348 43.11 -53.96 69.37
CA THR A 348 42.48 -54.29 68.08
C THR A 348 41.65 -53.13 67.53
N GLU A 349 40.85 -52.44 68.36
CA GLU A 349 40.08 -51.26 67.94
C GLU A 349 40.98 -50.07 67.58
N PHE A 350 42.05 -49.84 68.35
CA PHE A 350 43.04 -48.82 68.04
C PHE A 350 43.77 -49.07 66.72
N ASN A 351 44.18 -50.32 66.47
CA ASN A 351 44.81 -50.71 65.20
C ASN A 351 43.83 -50.64 64.01
N ASP A 352 42.55 -50.95 64.21
CA ASP A 352 41.51 -50.79 63.17
C ASP A 352 41.27 -49.32 62.83
N GLY A 353 41.24 -48.43 63.84
CA GLY A 353 41.14 -46.99 63.64
C GLY A 353 42.33 -46.40 62.87
N LEU A 354 43.57 -46.81 63.20
CA LEU A 354 44.78 -46.42 62.48
C LEU A 354 44.75 -46.87 61.01
N ASN A 355 44.31 -48.10 60.74
CA ASN A 355 44.18 -48.62 59.38
C ASN A 355 43.12 -47.86 58.57
N LYS A 356 42.01 -47.45 59.19
CA LYS A 356 41.00 -46.60 58.55
C LYS A 356 41.55 -45.22 58.18
N ILE A 357 42.30 -44.56 59.07
CA ILE A 357 42.95 -43.27 58.79
C ILE A 357 43.96 -43.41 57.64
N LEU A 358 44.84 -44.41 57.68
CA LEU A 358 45.80 -44.68 56.60
C LEU A 358 45.10 -44.86 55.25
N LYS A 359 43.97 -45.56 55.23
CA LYS A 359 43.17 -45.74 54.02
C LYS A 359 42.53 -44.44 53.52
N SER A 360 42.01 -43.60 54.42
CA SER A 360 41.44 -42.29 54.07
C SER A 360 42.50 -41.30 53.60
N ILE A 361 43.68 -41.26 54.23
CA ILE A 361 44.83 -40.44 53.80
C ILE A 361 45.32 -40.87 52.41
N ASN A 362 45.44 -42.19 52.17
CA ASN A 362 45.79 -42.72 50.85
C ASN A 362 44.74 -42.39 49.78
N MET A 363 43.46 -42.35 50.16
CA MET A 363 42.37 -41.96 49.25
C MET A 363 42.43 -40.46 48.93
N LEU A 364 42.63 -39.59 49.94
CA LEU A 364 42.79 -38.14 49.75
C LEU A 364 44.04 -37.79 48.94
N THR A 365 45.17 -38.48 49.17
CA THR A 365 46.41 -38.28 48.38
C THR A 365 46.26 -38.77 46.94
N ALA A 366 45.56 -39.90 46.70
CA ALA A 366 45.23 -40.34 45.35
C ALA A 366 44.28 -39.38 44.62
N GLU A 367 43.33 -38.76 45.34
CA GLU A 367 42.43 -37.74 44.79
C GLU A 367 43.14 -36.40 44.53
N GLN A 368 44.12 -36.03 45.36
CA GLN A 368 44.99 -34.87 45.15
C GLN A 368 45.87 -35.05 43.92
N GLN A 369 46.49 -36.23 43.78
CA GLN A 369 47.29 -36.59 42.62
C GLN A 369 46.45 -36.68 41.33
N LYS A 370 45.17 -37.03 41.44
CA LYS A 370 44.23 -36.99 40.32
C LYS A 370 43.85 -35.56 39.91
N ARG A 371 43.70 -34.63 40.87
CA ARG A 371 43.53 -33.19 40.57
C ARG A 371 44.75 -32.61 39.88
N ASP A 372 45.96 -32.91 40.36
CA ASP A 372 47.20 -32.42 39.74
C ASP A 372 47.38 -32.97 38.31
N ASN A 373 46.94 -34.21 38.06
CA ASN A 373 46.95 -34.81 36.72
C ASN A 373 45.88 -34.21 35.79
N ASP A 374 44.67 -33.90 36.30
CA ASP A 374 43.61 -33.24 35.52
C ASP A 374 43.97 -31.75 35.22
N GLU A 375 44.72 -31.10 36.10
CA GLU A 375 45.25 -29.74 35.88
C GLU A 375 46.38 -29.73 34.83
N ASN A 376 47.28 -30.73 34.86
CA ASN A 376 48.31 -30.91 33.84
C ASN A 376 47.74 -31.35 32.47
N ALA A 377 46.67 -32.15 32.44
CA ALA A 377 45.97 -32.49 31.20
C ALA A 377 45.33 -31.25 30.54
N ASN A 378 44.79 -30.31 31.33
CA ASN A 378 44.29 -29.01 30.85
C ASN A 378 45.40 -28.18 30.15
N TYR A 379 46.63 -28.15 30.68
CA TYR A 379 47.74 -27.43 30.03
C TYR A 379 48.18 -28.09 28.72
N SER A 380 48.15 -29.43 28.65
CA SER A 380 48.47 -30.14 27.41
C SER A 380 47.41 -29.99 26.31
N GLU A 381 46.11 -29.98 26.64
CA GLU A 381 45.03 -29.76 25.66
C GLU A 381 44.97 -28.30 25.17
N ILE A 382 45.33 -27.31 26.01
CA ILE A 382 45.46 -25.91 25.58
C ILE A 382 46.66 -25.73 24.63
N SER A 383 47.77 -26.46 24.85
CA SER A 383 48.93 -26.41 23.94
C SER A 383 48.66 -27.04 22.56
N ILE A 384 47.69 -27.95 22.46
CA ILE A 384 47.25 -28.54 21.18
C ILE A 384 46.41 -27.52 20.39
N VAL A 385 45.71 -26.61 21.06
CA VAL A 385 44.98 -25.49 20.42
C VAL A 385 45.95 -24.37 19.99
N GLU A 386 47.02 -24.09 20.76
CA GLU A 386 48.05 -23.12 20.36
C GLU A 386 48.95 -23.61 19.19
N ASN A 387 49.18 -24.92 19.07
CA ASN A 387 50.01 -25.49 17.99
C ASN A 387 49.25 -25.75 16.67
N ALA A 388 47.94 -25.48 16.62
CA ALA A 388 47.16 -25.47 15.39
C ALA A 388 47.14 -24.09 14.68
N LEU A 389 47.90 -23.11 15.19
CA LEU A 389 48.13 -21.83 14.53
C LEU A 389 49.44 -21.87 13.72
N PRO A 390 49.43 -21.68 12.39
CA PRO A 390 50.67 -21.54 11.64
C PRO A 390 51.34 -20.20 11.99
N LYS A 391 52.54 -20.26 12.58
CA LYS A 391 53.41 -19.10 12.80
C LYS A 391 54.33 -18.85 11.62
N GLN A 392 54.30 -17.59 11.18
CA GLN A 392 55.26 -16.80 10.39
C GLN A 392 55.12 -16.87 8.85
N TYR A 393 54.99 -15.74 8.15
CA TYR A 393 56.03 -14.70 8.06
C TYR A 393 55.53 -13.25 8.04
N ASN A 394 56.24 -12.39 8.78
CA ASN A 394 56.29 -10.95 8.60
C ASN A 394 57.25 -10.61 7.45
N VAL A 395 56.81 -9.82 6.48
CA VAL A 395 57.64 -8.84 5.77
C VAL A 395 56.74 -7.65 5.37
N PHE A 396 56.87 -6.53 6.08
CA PHE A 396 56.53 -5.20 5.53
C PHE A 396 57.64 -4.79 4.55
N PRO A 397 57.31 -4.00 3.52
CA PRO A 397 57.83 -2.64 3.56
C PRO A 397 56.80 -1.57 3.18
N ASP A 398 56.98 -0.41 3.79
CA ASP A 398 56.40 0.88 3.41
C ASP A 398 56.70 1.24 1.95
N HIS A 399 55.70 1.72 1.21
CA HIS A 399 55.63 3.07 0.60
C HIS A 399 54.68 3.17 -0.61
N VAL A 400 53.91 4.27 -0.64
CA VAL A 400 53.37 4.99 -1.83
C VAL A 400 52.20 4.25 -2.53
N LEU A 401 50.94 4.72 -2.53
CA LEU A 401 50.37 6.04 -2.89
C LEU A 401 48.95 6.15 -2.30
#